data_AF-A0AAW1N779-F1
#
_entry.id   AF-A0AAW1N779-F1
#
_cell.length_a   1.000
_cell.length_b   1.000
_cell.length_c   1.000
_cell.angle_alpha   90.00
_cell.angle_beta   90.00
_cell.angle_gamma   90.00
#
_symmetry.space_group_name_H-M   'P 1'
#
loop_
_entity.id
_entity.type
_entity.pdbx_description
1 polymer ?
#
loop_
_entity_poly.entity_id
_entity_poly.type
_entity_poly.pdbx_seq_one_letter_code
_entity_poly.pdbx_strand_id
1 'polypeptide(L)'
;MTISLCSRHWWLLNKTMSQLNLQPSSLTFQEPHCITKLRENIQKNVKWIQNKKQMKLNEIKDKRKIKKKRRRIVASESSHSSAEMTSESEGEGDNWNQPLSETSEEDVQSFVLEKNDLKEEDFIIIYDNKYYPGQIKKINHKKKKTYLVLSMEQSGHNFRWPSEKEDSLWYSLEQIICKIGRPKPINARGSYHVSEM
;
A
#
# COMPACT_ATOMS: atom_id res chain seq x y z
N MET A 1 34.50 16.85 19.33
CA MET A 1 33.94 17.71 20.39
C MET A 1 33.33 18.94 19.73
N THR A 2 32.02 18.96 19.52
CA THR A 2 31.27 20.10 18.99
C THR A 2 30.04 20.32 19.86
N ILE A 3 29.86 21.58 20.25
CA ILE A 3 29.11 22.01 21.42
C ILE A 3 27.64 22.25 21.04
N SER A 4 26.76 21.62 21.80
CA SER A 4 25.31 21.84 21.90
C SER A 4 24.98 23.26 22.36
N LEU A 5 24.35 24.07 21.51
CA LEU A 5 23.96 25.46 21.81
C LEU A 5 22.51 25.82 21.44
N CYS A 6 21.60 24.84 21.30
CA CYS A 6 20.19 25.12 20.97
C CYS A 6 19.21 25.13 22.16
N SER A 7 19.60 24.74 23.38
CA SER A 7 18.62 24.50 24.45
C SER A 7 18.39 25.64 25.45
N ARG A 8 19.14 26.75 25.40
CA ARG A 8 19.04 27.80 26.43
C ARG A 8 18.13 28.99 26.10
N HIS A 9 17.69 29.15 24.85
CA HIS A 9 16.86 30.30 24.47
C HIS A 9 15.35 30.09 24.69
N TRP A 10 14.89 28.86 24.91
CA TRP A 10 13.46 28.56 25.07
C TRP A 10 12.92 28.76 26.50
N TRP A 11 13.81 28.91 27.49
CA TRP A 11 13.40 29.02 28.90
C TRP A 11 13.04 30.45 29.33
N LEU A 12 13.50 31.48 28.62
CA LEU A 12 13.24 32.88 28.99
C LEU A 12 11.90 33.43 28.45
N LEU A 13 11.28 32.77 27.47
CA LEU A 13 9.98 33.17 26.92
C LEU A 13 8.76 32.67 27.70
N ASN A 14 8.93 31.66 28.57
CA ASN A 14 7.81 31.11 29.36
C ASN A 14 7.62 31.75 30.75
N LYS A 15 8.52 32.65 31.17
CA LYS A 15 8.46 33.22 32.53
C LYS A 15 7.61 34.51 32.64
N THR A 16 7.24 35.12 31.52
CA THR A 16 6.45 36.38 31.50
C THR A 16 4.95 36.17 31.31
N MET A 17 4.48 34.95 31.03
CA MET A 17 3.04 34.66 30.87
C MET A 17 2.30 34.31 32.17
N SER A 18 3.00 34.22 33.32
CA SER A 18 2.39 33.79 34.59
C SER A 18 1.76 34.91 35.44
N GLN A 19 1.65 36.15 34.96
CA GLN A 19 1.07 37.25 35.76
C GLN A 19 -0.25 37.83 35.24
N LEU A 20 -0.83 37.29 34.16
CA LEU A 20 -2.17 37.66 33.73
C LEU A 20 -3.18 36.66 34.27
N ASN A 21 -3.65 36.94 35.49
CA ASN A 21 -4.74 36.24 36.15
C ASN A 21 -6.09 36.61 35.50
N LEU A 22 -6.22 36.33 34.20
CA LEU A 22 -7.47 36.43 33.46
C LEU A 22 -8.30 35.21 33.83
N GLN A 23 -9.37 35.43 34.61
CA GLN A 23 -10.34 34.37 34.84
C GLN A 23 -10.86 33.87 33.49
N PRO A 24 -10.85 32.55 33.24
CA PRO A 24 -11.40 32.00 32.01
C PRO A 24 -12.89 32.27 32.01
N SER A 25 -13.30 33.37 31.36
CA SER A 25 -14.68 33.60 31.00
C SER A 25 -15.13 32.37 30.21
N SER A 26 -16.07 31.63 30.78
CA SER A 26 -16.64 30.40 30.24
C SER A 26 -17.42 30.69 28.96
N LEU A 27 -16.71 31.03 27.88
CA LEU A 27 -17.26 31.00 26.54
C LEU A 27 -17.34 29.52 26.19
N THR A 28 -18.53 28.94 26.33
CA THR A 28 -18.82 27.61 25.79
C THR A 28 -18.74 27.70 24.28
N PHE A 29 -17.54 27.45 23.75
CA PHE A 29 -17.30 27.30 22.33
C PHE A 29 -18.06 26.05 21.87
N GLN A 30 -19.27 26.25 21.33
CA GLN A 30 -20.01 25.18 20.68
C GLN A 30 -19.20 24.78 19.44
N GLU A 31 -18.53 23.61 19.53
CA GLU A 31 -17.82 23.06 18.38
C GLU A 31 -18.80 22.93 17.20
N PRO A 32 -18.44 23.42 16.00
CA PRO A 32 -19.33 23.35 14.86
C PRO A 32 -19.63 21.89 14.52
N HIS A 33 -20.92 21.59 14.31
CA HIS A 33 -21.49 20.25 14.06
C HIS A 33 -20.80 19.43 12.94
N CYS A 34 -20.00 20.08 12.09
CA CYS A 34 -19.22 19.41 11.05
C CYS A 34 -17.98 18.68 11.58
N ILE A 35 -17.35 19.17 12.66
CA ILE A 35 -16.13 18.59 13.23
C ILE A 35 -16.44 17.26 13.92
N THR A 36 -17.59 17.15 14.58
CA THR A 36 -18.01 15.92 15.28
C THR A 36 -18.21 14.75 14.31
N LYS A 37 -18.87 14.99 13.17
CA LYS A 37 -19.08 13.97 12.12
C LYS A 37 -17.77 13.46 11.53
N LEU A 38 -16.79 14.34 11.31
CA LEU A 38 -15.47 13.95 10.82
C LEU A 38 -14.73 13.07 11.84
N ARG A 39 -14.74 13.47 13.13
CA ARG A 39 -14.14 12.68 14.22
C ARG A 39 -14.76 11.29 14.32
N GLU A 40 -16.08 11.17 14.23
CA GLU A 40 -16.77 9.87 14.24
C GLU A 40 -16.35 8.99 13.05
N ASN A 41 -16.21 9.56 11.86
CA ASN A 41 -15.82 8.79 10.68
C ASN A 41 -14.37 8.29 10.79
N ILE A 42 -13.46 9.13 11.29
CA ILE A 42 -12.08 8.76 11.58
C ILE A 42 -12.04 7.62 12.62
N GLN A 43 -12.79 7.74 13.71
CA GLN A 43 -12.86 6.69 14.74
C GLN A 43 -13.41 5.37 14.18
N LYS A 44 -14.45 5.41 13.34
CA LYS A 44 -14.99 4.22 12.67
C LYS A 44 -13.95 3.56 11.76
N ASN A 45 -13.20 4.34 10.99
CA ASN A 45 -12.16 3.82 10.10
C ASN A 45 -11.00 3.18 10.88
N VAL A 46 -10.51 3.84 11.94
CA VAL A 46 -9.47 3.28 12.82
C VAL A 46 -9.90 1.95 13.42
N LYS A 47 -11.14 1.86 13.94
CA LYS A 47 -11.69 0.62 14.51
C LYS A 47 -11.80 -0.50 13.46
N TRP A 48 -12.22 -0.17 12.25
CA TRP A 48 -12.29 -1.14 11.15
C TRP A 48 -10.91 -1.70 10.77
N ILE A 49 -9.88 -0.84 10.68
CA ILE A 49 -8.51 -1.25 10.38
C ILE A 49 -7.97 -2.20 11.48
N GLN A 50 -8.21 -1.88 12.75
CA GLN A 50 -7.81 -2.72 13.88
C GLN A 50 -8.47 -4.11 13.83
N ASN A 51 -9.79 -4.16 13.60
CA ASN A 51 -10.52 -5.43 13.46
C ASN A 51 -9.99 -6.27 12.30
N LYS A 52 -9.71 -5.66 11.15
CA LYS A 52 -9.17 -6.35 9.97
C LYS A 52 -7.79 -6.96 10.25
N LYS A 53 -6.91 -6.25 10.98
CA LYS A 53 -5.61 -6.79 11.43
C LYS A 53 -5.79 -7.98 12.37
N GLN A 54 -6.72 -7.88 13.32
CA GLN A 54 -6.98 -8.94 14.30
C GLN A 54 -7.52 -10.21 13.65
N MET A 55 -8.42 -10.10 12.66
CA MET A 55 -8.93 -11.25 11.91
C MET A 55 -7.82 -11.99 11.15
N LYS A 56 -6.95 -11.26 10.42
CA LYS A 56 -5.81 -11.87 9.71
C LYS A 56 -4.86 -12.61 10.66
N LEU A 57 -4.61 -12.04 11.84
CA LEU A 57 -3.75 -12.67 12.85
C LEU A 57 -4.36 -13.98 13.39
N ASN A 58 -5.68 -14.00 13.61
CA ASN A 58 -6.39 -15.20 14.04
C ASN A 58 -6.37 -16.28 12.95
N GLU A 59 -6.59 -15.93 11.70
CA GLU A 59 -6.52 -16.87 10.56
C GLU A 59 -5.13 -17.55 10.46
N ILE A 60 -4.04 -16.78 10.62
CA ILE A 60 -2.68 -17.32 10.64
C ILE A 60 -2.48 -18.28 11.83
N LYS A 61 -2.99 -17.93 13.02
CA LYS A 61 -2.91 -18.79 14.21
C LYS A 61 -3.65 -20.11 13.99
N ASP A 62 -4.81 -20.09 13.35
CA ASP A 62 -5.60 -21.29 13.10
C ASP A 62 -4.97 -22.20 12.04
N LYS A 63 -4.43 -21.62 10.96
CA LYS A 63 -3.61 -22.37 9.98
C LYS A 63 -2.42 -23.07 10.64
N ARG A 64 -1.73 -22.40 11.57
CA ARG A 64 -0.61 -23.00 12.34
C ARG A 64 -1.08 -24.14 13.25
N LYS A 65 -2.23 -24.01 13.91
CA LYS A 65 -2.82 -25.09 14.74
C LYS A 65 -3.17 -26.32 13.92
N ILE A 66 -3.80 -26.15 12.75
CA ILE A 66 -4.17 -27.26 11.85
C ILE A 66 -2.90 -27.99 11.36
N LYS A 67 -1.87 -27.24 10.94
CA LYS A 67 -0.59 -27.83 10.51
C LYS A 67 0.10 -28.62 11.63
N LYS A 68 0.04 -28.13 12.88
CA LYS A 68 0.59 -28.84 14.05
C LYS A 68 -0.16 -30.13 14.38
N LYS A 69 -1.50 -30.15 14.26
CA LYS A 69 -2.32 -31.37 14.46
C LYS A 69 -2.00 -32.44 13.41
N ARG A 70 -1.91 -32.06 12.13
CA ARG A 70 -1.55 -32.99 11.03
C ARG A 70 -0.20 -33.70 11.25
N ARG A 71 0.82 -32.99 11.74
CA ARG A 71 2.14 -33.59 12.02
C ARG A 71 2.12 -34.65 13.13
N ARG A 72 1.20 -34.56 14.10
CA ARG A 72 1.10 -35.53 15.19
C ARG A 72 0.50 -36.87 14.73
N ILE A 73 -0.46 -36.82 13.80
CA ILE A 73 -1.12 -38.03 13.27
C ILE A 73 -0.11 -38.87 12.47
N VAL A 74 0.68 -38.21 11.61
CA VAL A 74 1.73 -38.89 10.81
C VAL A 74 2.82 -39.48 11.72
N ALA A 75 3.19 -38.80 12.80
CA ALA A 75 4.18 -39.32 13.75
C ALA A 75 3.67 -40.55 14.54
N SER A 76 2.37 -40.63 14.85
CA SER A 76 1.79 -41.79 15.53
C SER A 76 1.66 -43.02 14.64
N GLU A 77 1.50 -42.86 13.32
CA GLU A 77 1.39 -43.99 12.37
C GLU A 77 2.76 -44.53 11.93
N SER A 78 3.83 -43.74 12.06
CA SER A 78 5.21 -44.13 11.70
C SER A 78 5.89 -45.09 12.68
N SER A 79 5.22 -45.51 13.77
CA SER A 79 5.85 -46.35 14.82
C SER A 79 5.65 -47.85 14.62
N HIS A 80 4.97 -48.30 13.56
CA HIS A 80 4.63 -49.72 13.39
C HIS A 80 4.76 -50.29 11.97
N SER A 81 5.69 -49.78 11.15
CA SER A 81 6.09 -50.47 9.92
C SER A 81 7.60 -50.36 9.73
N SER A 82 8.27 -51.46 10.07
CA SER A 82 9.66 -51.74 9.77
C SER A 82 9.73 -52.32 8.36
N ALA A 83 10.69 -51.85 7.58
CA ALA A 83 11.24 -52.44 6.36
C ALA A 83 10.29 -52.60 5.15
N GLU A 84 10.50 -51.78 4.12
CA GLU A 84 11.02 -52.31 2.85
C GLU A 84 11.62 -51.18 2.02
N MET A 85 12.90 -51.35 1.68
CA MET A 85 13.60 -50.56 0.68
C MET A 85 13.12 -51.01 -0.70
N THR A 86 12.79 -50.10 -1.61
CA THR A 86 12.99 -50.30 -3.05
C THR A 86 12.81 -49.02 -3.86
N SER A 87 13.62 -48.98 -4.92
CA SER A 87 13.50 -48.18 -6.14
C SER A 87 13.98 -46.73 -6.10
N GLU A 88 15.27 -46.63 -6.35
CA GLU A 88 15.90 -45.73 -7.32
C GLU A 88 14.92 -45.28 -8.42
N SER A 89 14.60 -43.99 -8.42
CA SER A 89 13.98 -43.31 -9.54
C SER A 89 14.90 -42.15 -9.88
N GLU A 90 15.59 -42.30 -11.01
CA GLU A 90 16.45 -41.28 -11.59
C GLU A 90 15.59 -40.07 -11.94
N GLY A 91 15.83 -39.00 -11.19
CA GLY A 91 15.16 -37.73 -11.34
C GLY A 91 15.74 -36.94 -12.50
N GLU A 92 14.91 -36.73 -13.53
CA GLU A 92 15.05 -35.57 -14.41
C GLU A 92 14.28 -34.40 -13.76
N GLY A 93 14.97 -33.76 -12.81
CA GLY A 93 14.54 -32.53 -12.20
C GLY A 93 14.76 -31.37 -13.18
N ASP A 94 13.74 -31.10 -14.01
CA ASP A 94 13.77 -29.91 -14.84
C ASP A 94 13.69 -28.65 -13.99
N ASN A 95 14.87 -28.03 -13.97
CA ASN A 95 15.35 -26.88 -13.26
C ASN A 95 14.56 -25.60 -13.60
N TRP A 96 13.42 -25.40 -12.94
CA TRP A 96 12.71 -24.10 -12.93
C TRP A 96 13.27 -23.10 -11.91
N ASN A 97 14.41 -23.41 -11.26
CA ASN A 97 15.19 -22.45 -10.48
C ASN A 97 16.12 -21.67 -11.40
N GLN A 98 15.56 -20.92 -12.35
CA GLN A 98 16.32 -19.83 -12.94
C GLN A 98 16.51 -18.78 -11.84
N PRO A 99 17.76 -18.45 -11.45
CA PRO A 99 18.00 -17.32 -10.57
C PRO A 99 17.45 -16.09 -11.27
N LEU A 100 16.44 -15.49 -10.62
CA LEU A 100 15.90 -14.20 -10.97
C LEU A 100 17.08 -13.26 -11.12
N SER A 101 17.38 -12.87 -12.36
CA SER A 101 18.45 -11.93 -12.66
C SER A 101 18.32 -10.76 -11.69
N GLU A 102 19.34 -10.57 -10.86
CA GLU A 102 19.55 -9.37 -10.05
C GLU A 102 19.58 -8.19 -11.01
N THR A 103 18.39 -7.71 -11.32
CA THR A 103 18.18 -6.48 -12.05
C THR A 103 18.54 -5.43 -11.03
N SER A 104 19.59 -4.67 -11.33
CA SER A 104 20.14 -3.65 -10.47
C SER A 104 19.02 -2.90 -9.76
N GLU A 105 19.08 -2.87 -8.42
CA GLU A 105 18.22 -2.10 -7.54
C GLU A 105 18.51 -0.60 -7.71
N GLU A 106 18.49 -0.12 -8.95
CA GLU A 106 18.58 1.29 -9.29
C GLU A 106 17.27 1.94 -8.84
N ASP A 107 17.36 2.56 -7.66
CA ASP A 107 16.54 3.67 -7.19
C ASP A 107 15.03 3.51 -7.40
N VAL A 108 14.40 2.64 -6.61
CA VAL A 108 12.98 2.80 -6.27
C VAL A 108 12.86 3.94 -5.26
N GLN A 109 13.22 5.13 -5.73
CA GLN A 109 12.98 6.37 -5.04
C GLN A 109 11.45 6.55 -5.13
N SER A 110 10.76 6.12 -4.07
CA SER A 110 9.34 6.34 -3.87
C SER A 110 9.15 7.84 -3.64
N PHE A 111 9.22 8.59 -4.73
CA PHE A 111 8.98 10.00 -4.70
C PHE A 111 7.51 10.17 -4.30
N VAL A 112 7.30 10.67 -3.09
CA VAL A 112 6.08 11.39 -2.75
C VAL A 112 6.10 12.65 -3.60
N LEU A 113 5.86 12.49 -4.91
CA LEU A 113 5.81 13.58 -5.85
C LEU A 113 4.62 14.43 -5.45
N GLU A 114 4.90 15.72 -5.25
CA GLU A 114 3.85 16.71 -5.08
C GLU A 114 2.89 16.55 -6.25
N LYS A 115 1.62 16.29 -5.94
CA LYS A 115 0.57 16.02 -6.93
C LYS A 115 0.41 17.13 -7.99
N ASN A 116 1.12 18.24 -7.85
CA ASN A 116 1.00 19.42 -8.68
C ASN A 116 1.69 19.32 -10.05
N ASP A 117 2.63 18.38 -10.24
CA ASP A 117 3.49 18.31 -11.45
C ASP A 117 3.22 17.08 -12.33
N LEU A 118 1.94 16.70 -12.48
CA LEU A 118 1.54 15.63 -13.40
C LEU A 118 1.55 16.12 -14.86
N LYS A 119 2.19 15.35 -15.74
CA LYS A 119 2.27 15.62 -17.18
C LYS A 119 1.52 14.55 -17.98
N GLU A 120 1.25 14.85 -19.25
CA GLU A 120 0.79 13.83 -20.18
C GLU A 120 1.85 12.73 -20.30
N GLU A 121 1.40 11.50 -20.53
CA GLU A 121 2.18 10.26 -20.57
C GLU A 121 2.73 9.74 -19.23
N ASP A 122 2.60 10.51 -18.14
CA ASP A 122 2.95 10.03 -16.80
C ASP A 122 2.08 8.84 -16.38
N PHE A 123 2.69 7.90 -15.66
CA PHE A 123 2.00 6.76 -15.06
C PHE A 123 1.61 7.11 -13.62
N ILE A 124 0.41 6.72 -13.22
CA ILE A 124 -0.16 7.05 -11.90
C ILE A 124 -0.94 5.86 -11.32
N ILE A 125 -1.20 5.92 -10.01
CA ILE A 125 -2.18 5.04 -9.35
C ILE A 125 -3.44 5.84 -9.04
N ILE A 126 -4.58 5.30 -9.44
CA ILE A 126 -5.92 5.84 -9.16
C ILE A 126 -6.62 4.96 -8.13
N TYR A 127 -7.44 5.57 -7.27
CA TYR A 127 -8.34 4.85 -6.38
C TYR A 127 -9.80 4.99 -6.81
N ASP A 128 -10.39 3.88 -7.26
CA ASP A 128 -11.82 3.74 -7.52
C ASP A 128 -12.33 2.42 -6.95
N ASN A 129 -12.56 2.40 -5.63
CA ASN A 129 -12.82 1.20 -4.79
C ASN A 129 -11.66 0.19 -4.71
N LYS A 130 -10.81 0.15 -5.73
CA LYS A 130 -9.54 -0.57 -5.80
C LYS A 130 -8.48 0.34 -6.41
N TYR A 131 -7.22 -0.04 -6.25
CA TYR A 131 -6.10 0.65 -6.87
C TYR A 131 -5.92 0.13 -8.30
N TYR A 132 -5.92 1.05 -9.25
CA TYR A 132 -5.65 0.74 -10.65
C TYR A 132 -4.51 1.61 -11.15
N PRO A 133 -3.46 1.02 -11.76
CA PRO A 133 -2.46 1.79 -12.45
C PRO A 133 -3.04 2.32 -13.76
N GLY A 134 -2.62 3.52 -14.14
CA GLY A 134 -3.08 4.13 -15.38
C GLY A 134 -2.06 5.12 -15.95
N GLN A 135 -2.31 5.56 -17.18
CA GLN A 135 -1.47 6.51 -17.90
C GLN A 135 -2.28 7.77 -18.26
N ILE A 136 -1.75 8.94 -17.96
CA ILE A 136 -2.38 10.21 -18.30
C ILE A 136 -2.31 10.42 -19.81
N LYS A 137 -3.46 10.44 -20.48
CA LYS A 137 -3.57 10.75 -21.92
C LYS A 137 -3.68 12.25 -22.18
N LYS A 138 -4.50 12.96 -21.39
CA LYS A 138 -4.80 14.39 -21.58
C LYS A 138 -5.04 15.09 -20.27
N ILE A 139 -4.66 16.36 -20.20
CA ILE A 139 -4.92 17.21 -19.02
C ILE A 139 -5.92 18.32 -19.39
N ASN A 140 -6.98 18.47 -18.59
CA ASN A 140 -7.94 19.55 -18.74
C ASN A 140 -7.70 20.65 -17.71
N HIS A 141 -6.96 21.68 -18.12
CA HIS A 141 -6.69 22.85 -17.27
C HIS A 141 -7.90 23.76 -17.06
N LYS A 142 -8.93 23.70 -17.92
CA LYS A 142 -10.09 24.60 -17.85
C LYS A 142 -11.09 24.19 -16.77
N LYS A 143 -11.21 22.90 -16.47
CA LYS A 143 -12.18 22.35 -15.52
C LYS A 143 -11.47 21.70 -14.33
N LYS A 144 -11.14 22.48 -13.30
CA LYS A 144 -10.66 22.00 -11.98
C LYS A 144 -9.49 20.97 -12.04
N LYS A 145 -8.58 21.10 -13.02
CA LYS A 145 -7.46 20.16 -13.24
C LYS A 145 -7.92 18.69 -13.19
N THR A 146 -8.71 18.28 -14.17
CA THR A 146 -9.05 16.86 -14.36
C THR A 146 -8.10 16.21 -15.36
N TYR A 147 -7.87 14.92 -15.19
CA TYR A 147 -6.92 14.13 -15.98
C TYR A 147 -7.70 13.01 -16.69
N LEU A 148 -7.56 12.92 -18.01
CA LEU A 148 -8.05 11.77 -18.76
C LEU A 148 -7.01 10.67 -18.64
N VAL A 149 -7.37 9.58 -17.98
CA VAL A 149 -6.45 8.50 -17.67
C VAL A 149 -6.93 7.24 -18.36
N LEU A 150 -6.01 6.55 -19.03
CA LEU A 150 -6.21 5.16 -19.44
C LEU A 150 -5.92 4.27 -18.25
N SER A 151 -6.89 3.45 -17.85
CA SER A 151 -6.73 2.52 -16.74
C SER A 151 -6.30 1.14 -17.24
N MET A 152 -5.42 0.48 -16.50
CA MET A 152 -5.09 -0.92 -16.72
C MET A 152 -6.04 -1.82 -15.94
N GLU A 153 -6.38 -2.98 -16.52
CA GLU A 153 -7.17 -4.00 -15.86
C GLU A 153 -6.27 -5.00 -15.13
N GLN A 154 -6.73 -5.47 -13.97
CA GLN A 154 -6.02 -6.49 -13.21
C GLN A 154 -6.23 -7.86 -13.87
N SER A 155 -5.13 -8.52 -14.25
CA SER A 155 -5.09 -9.86 -14.81
C SER A 155 -4.24 -10.78 -13.92
N GLY A 156 -4.90 -11.42 -12.95
CA GLY A 156 -4.24 -12.22 -11.93
C GLY A 156 -3.37 -11.34 -11.01
N HIS A 157 -2.06 -11.60 -11.00
CA HIS A 157 -1.07 -10.82 -10.23
C HIS A 157 -0.47 -9.65 -11.02
N ASN A 158 -0.81 -9.52 -12.31
CA ASN A 158 -0.25 -8.53 -13.21
C ASN A 158 -1.35 -7.60 -13.73
N PHE A 159 -0.95 -6.59 -14.50
CA PHE A 159 -1.87 -5.65 -15.13
C PHE A 159 -1.77 -5.74 -16.66
N ARG A 160 -2.86 -5.47 -17.35
CA ARG A 160 -2.92 -5.46 -18.82
C ARG A 160 -3.76 -4.28 -19.30
N TRP A 161 -3.37 -3.72 -20.43
CA TRP A 161 -4.22 -2.74 -21.12
C TRP A 161 -5.45 -3.44 -21.72
N PRO A 162 -6.66 -2.89 -21.52
CA PRO A 162 -7.87 -3.48 -22.08
C PRO A 162 -7.74 -3.54 -23.61
N SER A 163 -8.00 -4.71 -24.17
CA SER A 163 -7.73 -4.98 -25.59
C SER A 163 -8.91 -4.65 -26.52
N GLU A 164 -10.13 -4.63 -25.97
CA GLU A 164 -11.34 -4.40 -26.77
C GLU A 164 -11.73 -2.93 -26.82
N LYS A 165 -11.67 -2.23 -25.68
CA LYS A 165 -12.03 -0.81 -25.56
C LYS A 165 -11.06 -0.14 -24.61
N GLU A 166 -10.46 0.96 -25.07
CA GLU A 166 -9.66 1.82 -24.20
C GLU A 166 -10.58 2.37 -23.09
N ASP A 167 -10.33 1.94 -21.85
CA ASP A 167 -11.03 2.47 -20.68
C ASP A 167 -10.39 3.81 -20.29
N SER A 168 -10.90 4.88 -20.88
CA SER A 168 -10.46 6.25 -20.63
C SER A 168 -11.50 7.02 -19.82
N LEU A 169 -11.16 7.40 -18.59
CA LEU A 169 -12.04 8.13 -17.69
C LEU A 169 -11.38 9.40 -17.17
N TRP A 170 -12.20 10.42 -16.87
CA TRP A 170 -11.74 11.66 -16.29
C TRP A 170 -11.69 11.55 -14.77
N TYR A 171 -10.51 11.72 -14.20
CA TYR A 171 -10.28 11.69 -12.75
C TYR A 171 -9.91 13.07 -12.21
N SER A 172 -10.34 13.35 -10.98
CA SER A 172 -9.88 14.50 -10.22
C SER A 172 -8.54 14.22 -9.55
N LEU A 173 -7.80 15.27 -9.18
CA LEU A 173 -6.53 15.14 -8.47
C LEU A 173 -6.64 14.37 -7.14
N GLU A 174 -7.81 14.42 -6.50
CA GLU A 174 -8.09 13.73 -5.25
C GLU A 174 -8.13 12.20 -5.42
N GLN A 175 -8.53 11.73 -6.60
CA GLN A 175 -8.59 10.30 -6.93
C GLN A 175 -7.22 9.74 -7.34
N ILE A 176 -6.29 10.62 -7.72
CA ILE A 176 -4.90 10.26 -8.04
C ILE A 176 -4.11 10.16 -6.73
N ILE A 177 -3.61 8.96 -6.45
CA ILE A 177 -2.91 8.66 -5.20
C ILE A 177 -1.45 9.10 -5.28
N CYS A 178 -0.73 8.56 -6.27
CA CYS A 178 0.68 8.85 -6.51
C CYS A 178 1.03 8.70 -8.00
N LYS A 179 2.16 9.29 -8.37
CA LYS A 179 2.84 9.06 -9.65
C LYS A 179 3.78 7.87 -9.49
N ILE A 180 3.79 7.02 -10.50
CA ILE A 180 4.55 5.76 -10.50
C ILE A 180 5.55 5.72 -11.65
N GLY A 181 6.54 4.84 -11.53
CA GLY A 181 7.43 4.51 -12.64
C GLY A 181 6.68 3.81 -13.80
N ARG A 182 7.30 3.80 -14.99
CA ARG A 182 6.75 3.09 -16.15
C ARG A 182 6.59 1.59 -15.83
N PRO A 183 5.40 0.98 -16.01
CA PRO A 183 5.20 -0.44 -15.80
C PRO A 183 6.16 -1.30 -16.63
N LYS A 184 6.78 -2.31 -16.02
CA LYS A 184 7.74 -3.18 -16.69
C LYS A 184 7.00 -4.28 -17.46
N PRO A 185 7.17 -4.43 -18.78
CA PRO A 185 6.52 -5.50 -19.53
C PRO A 185 7.07 -6.86 -19.10
N ILE A 186 6.20 -7.81 -18.81
CA ILE A 186 6.56 -9.17 -18.40
C ILE A 186 6.61 -10.10 -19.61
N ASN A 187 5.67 -9.95 -20.55
CA ASN A 187 5.53 -10.82 -21.70
C ASN A 187 5.08 -10.04 -22.95
N ALA A 188 5.29 -10.65 -24.13
CA ALA A 188 4.81 -10.10 -25.40
C ALA A 188 3.28 -10.05 -25.52
N ARG A 189 2.54 -10.68 -24.59
CA ARG A 189 1.07 -10.68 -24.53
C ARG A 189 0.49 -9.42 -23.86
N GLY A 190 1.33 -8.45 -23.52
CA GLY A 190 0.91 -7.18 -22.94
C GLY A 190 0.55 -7.26 -21.45
N SER A 191 1.18 -8.17 -20.70
CA SER A 191 1.14 -8.16 -19.23
C SER A 191 2.28 -7.31 -18.68
N TYR A 192 1.99 -6.52 -17.65
CA TYR A 192 2.91 -5.58 -17.04
C TYR A 192 2.98 -5.77 -15.52
N HIS A 193 4.18 -5.59 -14.98
CA HIS A 193 4.46 -5.54 -13.55
C HIS A 193 4.54 -4.09 -13.09
N VAL A 194 3.89 -3.79 -11.97
CA VAL A 194 3.90 -2.46 -11.33
C VAL A 194 4.48 -2.62 -9.93
N SER A 195 5.66 -2.07 -9.69
CA SER A 195 6.42 -2.29 -8.46
C SER A 195 5.85 -1.62 -7.21
N GLU A 196 4.93 -0.66 -7.37
CA GLU A 196 4.42 0.19 -6.30
C GLU A 196 3.10 -0.32 -5.67
N MET A 197 2.62 -1.51 -6.06
CA MET A 197 1.43 -2.18 -5.49
C MET A 197 1.75 -3.52 -4.84
#